data_AF-A0A562I3G8-F1
#
_entry.id   AF-A0A562I3G8-F1
#
_cell.length_a   1.000
_cell.length_b   1.000
_cell.length_c   1.000
_cell.angle_alpha   90.00
_cell.angle_beta   90.00
_cell.angle_gamma   90.00
#
_symmetry.space_group_name_H-M   'P 1'
#
loop_
_entity.id
_entity.type
_entity.pdbx_description
1 polymer ?
#
loop_
_entity_poly.entity_id
_entity_poly.type
_entity_poly.pdbx_seq_one_letter_code
_entity_poly.pdbx_strand_id
1 'polypeptide(L)'
;MERGPVLHHYRMHGTIPDGLLPELRGKRFAIDWWFTHGTPYFRRRYHVDDFRTVVNGRSVTNKITVGDEFEGGPGELVFDRFAAYGGTRYRAGDPYARQLVRMVQETVADSTATSAKFAAFRELLTGDIEAAHWDLYWRLFCAWEGALDTDEIRQRLARVRADSHVLADLPERAWTLTDQPVDVSAAPDETIFPGAADKTVEFHSRLGRAMVWWTSAPSGAFQIVQRRQSGWVNWGTNGENECPELPVGVEIKTAYGMFRDTWRAVAAQLETPVTVAVFDVD
;
A
#
# COMPACT_ATOMS: atom_id res chain seq x y z
N MET A 1 -31.98 10.24 -23.00
CA MET A 1 -31.30 9.15 -23.75
C MET A 1 -29.81 9.42 -23.62
N GLU A 2 -29.11 8.68 -22.77
CA GLU A 2 -27.65 8.82 -22.67
C GLU A 2 -27.01 8.13 -23.88
N ARG A 3 -26.09 8.82 -24.56
CA ARG A 3 -25.35 8.32 -25.72
C ARG A 3 -23.85 8.40 -25.40
N GLY A 4 -23.20 7.25 -25.25
CA GLY A 4 -21.77 7.13 -24.97
C GLY A 4 -21.37 5.68 -24.66
N PRO A 5 -20.06 5.34 -24.71
CA PRO A 5 -19.59 4.02 -24.35
C PRO A 5 -19.83 3.77 -22.84
N VAL A 6 -20.52 2.67 -22.53
CA VAL A 6 -20.78 2.24 -21.13
C VAL A 6 -19.49 1.83 -20.42
N LEU A 7 -18.42 1.53 -21.16
CA LEU A 7 -17.11 1.11 -20.66
C LEU A 7 -16.01 1.97 -21.29
N HIS A 8 -15.18 2.60 -20.45
CA HIS A 8 -13.96 3.28 -20.86
C HIS A 8 -12.73 2.44 -20.48
N HIS A 9 -11.73 2.38 -21.36
CA HIS A 9 -10.45 1.73 -21.13
C HIS A 9 -9.32 2.73 -21.32
N TYR A 10 -8.50 2.90 -20.29
CA TYR A 10 -7.30 3.72 -20.32
C TYR A 10 -6.08 2.83 -20.11
N ARG A 11 -5.01 3.10 -20.86
CA ARG A 11 -3.73 2.43 -20.68
C ARG A 11 -2.64 3.46 -20.44
N MET A 12 -1.99 3.35 -19.28
CA MET A 12 -0.76 4.06 -18.97
C MET A 12 0.42 3.15 -19.33
N HIS A 13 1.49 3.73 -19.86
CA HIS A 13 2.74 3.03 -20.15
C HIS A 13 3.91 3.81 -19.56
N GLY A 14 4.97 3.10 -19.20
CA GLY A 14 6.21 3.74 -18.78
C GLY A 14 7.38 2.77 -18.73
N THR A 15 8.52 3.31 -18.33
CA THR A 15 9.76 2.58 -18.09
C THR A 15 10.20 2.89 -16.67
N ILE A 16 10.56 1.87 -15.91
CA ILE A 16 11.07 2.04 -14.55
C ILE A 16 12.42 2.79 -14.63
N PRO A 17 12.57 3.95 -13.97
CA PRO A 17 13.80 4.71 -13.99
C PRO A 17 14.90 3.99 -13.22
N ASP A 18 16.11 4.52 -13.30
CA ASP A 18 17.22 4.09 -12.46
C ASP A 18 16.86 4.32 -10.99
N GLY A 19 17.02 3.28 -10.17
CA GLY A 19 16.69 3.31 -8.73
C GLY A 19 17.60 2.41 -7.92
N LEU A 20 17.20 2.09 -6.69
CA LEU A 20 18.01 1.29 -5.76
C LEU A 20 18.14 -0.19 -6.17
N LEU A 21 17.21 -0.73 -6.98
CA LEU A 21 17.19 -2.12 -7.42
C LEU A 21 17.59 -2.23 -8.91
N PRO A 22 18.82 -2.67 -9.23
CA PRO A 22 19.32 -2.74 -10.61
C PRO A 22 18.47 -3.61 -11.55
N GLU A 23 17.87 -4.67 -11.03
CA GLU A 23 17.04 -5.62 -11.77
C GLU A 23 15.71 -5.03 -12.30
N LEU A 24 15.26 -3.91 -11.71
CA LEU A 24 14.06 -3.19 -12.15
C LEU A 24 14.37 -2.10 -13.18
N ARG A 25 15.62 -1.65 -13.26
CA ARG A 25 16.05 -0.56 -14.14
C ARG A 25 15.70 -0.85 -15.59
N GLY A 26 15.03 0.09 -16.26
CA GLY A 26 14.73 0.00 -17.69
C GLY A 26 13.63 -1.00 -18.05
N LYS A 27 13.02 -1.68 -17.07
CA LYS A 27 11.86 -2.54 -17.29
C LYS A 27 10.66 -1.70 -17.71
N ARG A 28 9.90 -2.17 -18.69
CA ARG A 28 8.67 -1.52 -19.11
C ARG A 28 7.53 -1.96 -18.19
N PHE A 29 6.59 -1.05 -18.00
CA PHE A 29 5.33 -1.36 -17.36
C PHE A 29 4.15 -0.77 -18.14
N ALA A 30 2.99 -1.37 -17.95
CA ALA A 30 1.72 -0.82 -18.39
C ALA A 30 0.66 -1.02 -17.30
N ILE A 31 -0.26 -0.09 -17.19
CA ILE A 31 -1.40 -0.18 -16.29
C ILE A 31 -2.65 0.01 -17.12
N ASP A 32 -3.47 -1.04 -17.17
CA ASP A 32 -4.79 -0.98 -17.77
C ASP A 32 -5.82 -0.61 -16.69
N TRP A 33 -6.69 0.34 -17.01
CA TRP A 33 -7.82 0.74 -16.17
C TRP A 33 -9.09 0.67 -16.98
N TRP A 34 -10.14 0.08 -16.42
CA TRP A 34 -11.46 0.13 -17.01
C TRP A 34 -12.49 0.68 -16.03
N PHE A 35 -13.29 1.61 -16.52
CA PHE A 35 -14.35 2.28 -15.78
C PHE A 35 -15.69 2.06 -16.47
N THR A 36 -16.72 1.72 -15.72
CA THR A 36 -18.06 1.52 -16.25
C THR A 36 -18.97 2.65 -15.81
N HIS A 37 -19.58 3.35 -16.78
CA HIS A 37 -20.39 4.54 -16.55
C HIS A 37 -21.60 4.23 -15.65
N GLY A 38 -21.89 5.12 -14.68
CA GLY A 38 -23.03 4.98 -13.78
C GLY A 38 -22.93 3.81 -12.80
N THR A 39 -21.73 3.24 -12.63
CA THR A 39 -21.51 2.12 -11.70
C THR A 39 -20.49 2.47 -10.62
N PRO A 40 -20.56 1.80 -9.45
CA PRO A 40 -19.55 1.94 -8.40
C PRO A 40 -18.26 1.17 -8.71
N TYR A 41 -18.13 0.56 -9.90
CA TYR A 41 -17.12 -0.43 -10.21
C TYR A 41 -16.03 0.12 -11.13
N PHE A 42 -14.80 -0.29 -10.86
CA PHE A 42 -13.69 -0.16 -11.79
C PHE A 42 -12.77 -1.37 -11.67
N ARG A 43 -11.94 -1.58 -12.68
CA ARG A 43 -10.94 -2.64 -12.67
C ARG A 43 -9.62 -2.13 -13.18
N ARG A 44 -8.55 -2.77 -12.75
CA ARG A 44 -7.19 -2.47 -13.16
C ARG A 44 -6.33 -3.72 -13.26
N ARG A 45 -5.31 -3.64 -14.12
CA ARG A 45 -4.30 -4.69 -14.29
C ARG A 45 -2.95 -4.05 -14.54
N TYR A 46 -1.95 -4.56 -13.85
CA TYR A 46 -0.57 -4.08 -13.94
C TYR A 46 0.25 -5.11 -14.71
N HIS A 47 1.00 -4.63 -15.69
CA HIS A 47 1.96 -5.39 -16.48
C HIS A 47 3.34 -4.82 -16.21
N VAL A 48 4.32 -5.68 -15.96
CA VAL A 48 5.73 -5.32 -15.79
C VAL A 48 6.55 -6.38 -16.51
N ASP A 49 7.60 -5.98 -17.22
CA ASP A 49 8.56 -6.93 -17.79
C ASP A 49 9.12 -7.86 -16.71
N ASP A 50 9.44 -9.11 -17.06
CA ASP A 50 9.91 -10.11 -16.09
C ASP A 50 11.11 -9.62 -15.26
N PHE A 51 11.03 -9.84 -13.95
CA PHE A 51 12.07 -9.51 -13.00
C PHE A 51 12.10 -10.47 -11.81
N ARG A 52 13.25 -10.52 -11.16
CA ARG A 52 13.45 -11.27 -9.93
C ARG A 52 14.39 -10.49 -9.01
N THR A 53 14.01 -10.40 -7.75
CA THR A 53 14.79 -9.77 -6.69
C THR A 53 14.74 -10.61 -5.42
N VAL A 54 15.45 -10.16 -4.38
CA VAL A 54 15.41 -10.72 -3.04
C VAL A 54 15.03 -9.61 -2.08
N VAL A 55 13.93 -9.81 -1.36
CA VAL A 55 13.48 -8.92 -0.29
C VAL A 55 13.43 -9.74 0.99
N ASN A 56 14.14 -9.30 2.03
CA ASN A 56 14.21 -9.99 3.34
C ASN A 56 14.62 -11.47 3.22
N GLY A 57 15.62 -11.77 2.38
CA GLY A 57 16.06 -13.13 2.12
C GLY A 57 15.07 -14.00 1.34
N ARG A 58 13.90 -13.47 0.97
CA ARG A 58 12.85 -14.16 0.21
C ARG A 58 12.97 -13.81 -1.26
N SER A 59 12.91 -14.83 -2.12
CA SER A 59 12.85 -14.61 -3.57
C SER A 59 11.52 -13.96 -3.94
N VAL A 60 11.59 -12.80 -4.56
CA VAL A 60 10.44 -12.11 -5.14
C VAL A 60 10.57 -12.22 -6.66
N THR A 61 9.62 -12.93 -7.28
CA THR A 61 9.57 -13.10 -8.73
C THR A 61 8.25 -12.56 -9.22
N ASN A 62 8.29 -11.54 -10.09
CA ASN A 62 7.10 -10.95 -10.71
C ASN A 62 5.97 -10.64 -9.70
N LYS A 63 6.31 -10.08 -8.54
CA LYS A 63 5.35 -9.58 -7.56
C LYS A 63 5.57 -8.09 -7.33
N ILE A 64 4.49 -7.34 -7.26
CA ILE A 64 4.47 -5.88 -7.11
C ILE A 64 3.65 -5.48 -5.88
N THR A 65 3.92 -4.27 -5.40
CA THR A 65 3.04 -3.58 -4.45
C THR A 65 2.08 -2.73 -5.25
N VAL A 66 0.80 -2.93 -5.00
CA VAL A 66 -0.29 -2.06 -5.46
C VAL A 66 -0.97 -1.55 -4.21
N GLY A 67 -1.15 -0.24 -4.11
CA GLY A 67 -1.89 0.37 -3.01
C GLY A 67 -2.90 1.40 -3.49
N ASP A 68 -3.97 1.57 -2.71
CA ASP A 68 -4.85 2.73 -2.76
C ASP A 68 -4.67 3.50 -1.45
N GLU A 69 -4.37 4.78 -1.58
CA GLU A 69 -4.20 5.70 -0.46
C GLU A 69 -5.33 6.73 -0.45
N PHE A 70 -5.82 7.05 0.75
CA PHE A 70 -6.92 7.97 0.95
C PHE A 70 -6.55 8.98 2.05
N GLU A 71 -7.03 10.22 1.88
CA GLU A 71 -6.83 11.29 2.84
C GLU A 71 -8.20 11.80 3.31
N GLY A 72 -8.48 11.66 4.60
CA GLY A 72 -9.70 12.14 5.26
C GLY A 72 -9.55 13.52 5.89
N GLY A 73 -8.31 13.98 6.10
CA GLY A 73 -7.95 15.16 6.86
C GLY A 73 -7.76 14.85 8.36
N PRO A 74 -7.10 15.76 9.11
CA PRO A 74 -6.73 15.51 10.49
C PRO A 74 -7.92 15.11 11.38
N GLY A 75 -7.79 13.98 12.09
CA GLY A 75 -8.81 13.45 13.00
C GLY A 75 -9.89 12.59 12.35
N GLU A 76 -9.94 12.52 11.02
CA GLU A 76 -10.99 11.87 10.23
C GLU A 76 -10.42 10.81 9.29
N LEU A 77 -11.07 9.65 9.23
CA LEU A 77 -10.65 8.56 8.35
C LEU A 77 -11.71 8.29 7.29
N VAL A 78 -11.28 8.09 6.04
CA VAL A 78 -12.18 7.67 4.96
C VAL A 78 -12.75 6.28 5.25
N PHE A 79 -11.93 5.39 5.82
CA PHE A 79 -12.29 4.07 6.31
C PHE A 79 -11.65 3.83 7.68
N ASP A 80 -12.40 3.23 8.60
CA ASP A 80 -11.98 2.99 9.99
C ASP A 80 -11.97 1.49 10.34
N ARG A 81 -12.33 0.62 9.40
CA ARG A 81 -12.33 -0.83 9.59
C ARG A 81 -11.78 -1.54 8.37
N PHE A 82 -11.11 -2.67 8.60
CA PHE A 82 -10.65 -3.61 7.56
C PHE A 82 -11.23 -5.00 7.79
N ALA A 83 -11.58 -5.72 6.72
CA ALA A 83 -11.93 -7.13 6.81
C ALA A 83 -11.54 -7.91 5.55
N ALA A 84 -11.18 -9.19 5.72
CA ALA A 84 -11.00 -10.15 4.64
C ALA A 84 -12.14 -11.17 4.59
N TYR A 85 -12.39 -11.70 3.39
CA TYR A 85 -13.42 -12.72 3.19
C TYR A 85 -12.99 -14.03 3.85
N GLY A 86 -13.85 -14.58 4.71
CA GLY A 86 -13.50 -15.76 5.52
C GLY A 86 -12.77 -15.46 6.83
N GLY A 87 -12.68 -14.17 7.22
CA GLY A 87 -12.03 -13.75 8.46
C GLY A 87 -10.65 -13.15 8.19
N THR A 88 -10.17 -12.35 9.13
CA THR A 88 -8.89 -11.64 9.03
C THR A 88 -7.86 -12.32 9.92
N ARG A 89 -6.80 -12.83 9.30
CA ARG A 89 -5.59 -13.29 9.98
C ARG A 89 -4.50 -12.24 9.78
N TYR A 90 -3.99 -11.64 10.85
CA TYR A 90 -3.06 -10.51 10.75
C TYR A 90 -2.00 -10.48 11.86
N ARG A 91 -0.93 -9.71 11.64
CA ARG A 91 0.02 -9.27 12.68
C ARG A 91 -0.06 -7.76 12.82
N ALA A 92 0.04 -7.23 14.04
CA ALA A 92 -0.08 -5.80 14.29
C ALA A 92 1.27 -5.10 14.44
N GLY A 93 1.28 -3.79 14.19
CA GLY A 93 2.45 -2.94 14.28
C GLY A 93 3.40 -3.07 13.09
N ASP A 94 4.19 -2.04 12.88
CA ASP A 94 5.06 -1.86 11.72
C ASP A 94 6.53 -1.70 12.17
N PRO A 95 7.28 -2.83 12.26
CA PRO A 95 8.70 -2.80 12.60
C PRO A 95 9.53 -1.93 11.65
N TYR A 96 9.18 -1.93 10.37
CA TYR A 96 9.89 -1.19 9.35
C TYR A 96 9.73 0.32 9.54
N ALA A 97 8.50 0.79 9.74
CA ALA A 97 8.23 2.19 10.02
C ALA A 97 8.96 2.67 11.29
N ARG A 98 8.98 1.86 12.36
CA ARG A 98 9.72 2.20 13.59
C ARG A 98 11.23 2.30 13.35
N GLN A 99 11.81 1.40 12.56
CA GLN A 99 13.24 1.47 12.21
C GLN A 99 13.56 2.66 11.31
N LEU A 100 12.65 3.06 10.41
CA LEU A 100 12.80 4.28 9.62
C LEU A 100 12.83 5.53 10.51
N VAL A 101 11.88 5.68 11.45
CA VAL A 101 11.86 6.82 12.38
C VAL A 101 13.16 6.89 13.18
N ARG A 102 13.59 5.76 13.75
CA ARG A 102 14.86 5.67 14.47
C ARG A 102 16.06 6.06 13.59
N MET A 103 16.10 5.58 12.34
CA MET A 103 17.18 5.90 11.42
C MET A 103 17.20 7.39 11.05
N VAL A 104 16.05 8.05 10.94
CA VAL A 104 15.99 9.52 10.75
C VAL A 104 16.59 10.22 11.96
N GLN A 105 16.21 9.83 13.18
CA GLN A 105 16.77 10.40 14.43
C GLN A 105 18.29 10.24 14.49
N GLU A 106 18.80 9.02 14.26
CA GLU A 106 20.25 8.74 14.22
C GLU A 106 20.96 9.54 13.12
N THR A 107 20.33 9.73 11.96
CA THR A 107 20.92 10.53 10.86
C THR A 107 21.03 12.00 11.22
N VAL A 108 19.96 12.58 11.77
CA VAL A 108 19.91 13.99 12.20
C VAL A 108 20.95 14.27 13.28
N ALA A 109 21.17 13.32 14.19
CA ALA A 109 22.13 13.45 15.29
C ALA A 109 23.60 13.21 14.87
N ASP A 110 23.86 12.15 14.10
CA ASP A 110 25.22 11.60 13.95
C ASP A 110 25.83 11.79 12.56
N SER A 111 25.05 12.16 11.54
CA SER A 111 25.61 12.33 10.20
C SER A 111 26.61 13.50 10.17
N THR A 112 27.75 13.25 9.54
CA THR A 112 28.78 14.27 9.28
C THR A 112 28.50 15.05 8.00
N ALA A 113 27.35 14.87 7.36
CA ALA A 113 26.97 15.60 6.17
C ALA A 113 26.98 17.12 6.44
N THR A 114 27.61 17.87 5.54
CA THR A 114 27.79 19.33 5.66
C THR A 114 27.00 20.10 4.60
N SER A 115 26.15 19.41 3.83
CA SER A 115 25.34 20.04 2.79
C SER A 115 24.34 21.03 3.39
N ALA A 116 24.08 22.13 2.69
CA ALA A 116 23.08 23.11 3.12
C ALA A 116 21.67 22.50 3.23
N LYS A 117 21.37 21.52 2.36
CA LYS A 117 20.12 20.76 2.39
C LYS A 117 19.99 19.90 3.63
N PHE A 118 21.07 19.21 4.03
CA PHE A 118 21.07 18.47 5.28
C PHE A 118 20.86 19.38 6.50
N ALA A 119 21.53 20.53 6.55
CA ALA A 119 21.31 21.50 7.63
C ALA A 119 19.84 21.93 7.73
N ALA A 120 19.18 22.21 6.60
CA ALA A 120 17.76 22.54 6.56
C ALA A 120 16.86 21.39 7.04
N PHE A 121 17.12 20.16 6.60
CA PHE A 121 16.37 19.00 7.10
C PHE A 121 16.60 18.78 8.60
N ARG A 122 17.83 18.94 9.08
CA ARG A 122 18.16 18.83 10.49
C ARG A 122 17.35 19.83 11.31
N GLU A 123 17.24 21.09 10.89
CA GLU A 123 16.40 22.08 11.57
C GLU A 123 14.92 21.69 11.58
N LEU A 124 14.38 21.23 10.44
CA LEU A 124 12.97 20.83 10.31
C LEU A 124 12.62 19.56 11.10
N LEU A 125 13.60 18.68 11.32
CA LEU A 125 13.44 17.38 11.98
C LEU A 125 13.93 17.38 13.44
N THR A 126 14.51 18.48 13.91
CA THR A 126 14.91 18.63 15.32
C THR A 126 13.70 19.03 16.15
N GLY A 127 13.26 18.14 17.05
CA GLY A 127 12.11 18.38 17.92
C GLY A 127 11.25 17.14 18.06
N ASP A 128 9.93 17.31 17.99
CA ASP A 128 8.97 16.20 17.95
C ASP A 128 8.95 15.58 16.55
N ILE A 129 9.78 14.56 16.35
CA ILE A 129 9.85 13.85 15.08
C ILE A 129 8.50 13.18 14.76
N GLU A 130 7.75 12.72 15.76
CA GLU A 130 6.45 12.06 15.52
C GLU A 130 5.41 13.01 14.92
N ALA A 131 5.56 14.33 15.15
CA ALA A 131 4.75 15.37 14.53
C ALA A 131 5.29 15.82 13.15
N ALA A 132 6.50 15.41 12.75
CA ALA A 132 7.07 15.78 11.46
C ALA A 132 6.38 15.02 10.31
N HIS A 133 6.13 15.73 9.21
CA HIS A 133 5.49 15.13 8.04
C HIS A 133 6.37 14.02 7.46
N TRP A 134 5.82 12.82 7.26
CA TRP A 134 6.56 11.62 6.78
C TRP A 134 7.32 11.87 5.46
N ASP A 135 6.83 12.79 4.64
CA ASP A 135 7.52 13.27 3.42
C ASP A 135 8.94 13.79 3.70
N LEU A 136 9.17 14.46 4.84
CA LEU A 136 10.50 14.97 5.20
C LEU A 136 11.50 13.84 5.43
N TYR A 137 11.04 12.68 5.91
CA TYR A 137 11.90 11.50 6.08
C TYR A 137 12.35 10.99 4.73
N TRP A 138 11.41 10.81 3.79
CA TRP A 138 11.74 10.34 2.45
C TRP A 138 12.67 11.31 1.72
N ARG A 139 12.42 12.61 1.86
CA ARG A 139 13.23 13.63 1.21
C ARG A 139 14.65 13.75 1.78
N LEU A 140 14.84 13.51 3.09
CA LEU A 140 16.18 13.42 3.68
C LEU A 140 17.02 12.32 3.02
N PHE A 141 16.41 11.17 2.70
CA PHE A 141 17.07 10.04 2.03
C PHE A 141 16.95 10.06 0.50
N CYS A 142 16.45 11.15 -0.08
CA CYS A 142 16.33 11.29 -1.52
C CYS A 142 17.66 11.69 -2.15
N ALA A 143 18.21 10.84 -3.02
CA ALA A 143 19.46 11.13 -3.73
C ALA A 143 19.39 12.43 -4.56
N TRP A 144 18.21 12.82 -5.02
CA TRP A 144 18.02 14.08 -5.76
C TRP A 144 18.04 15.34 -4.89
N GLU A 145 17.64 15.23 -3.62
CA GLU A 145 17.72 16.35 -2.67
C GLU A 145 19.16 16.65 -2.26
N GLY A 146 20.06 15.67 -2.42
CA GLY A 146 21.50 15.84 -2.14
C GLY A 146 21.80 16.19 -0.68
N ALA A 147 20.89 15.86 0.24
CA ALA A 147 21.08 16.07 1.67
C ALA A 147 22.19 15.14 2.19
N LEU A 148 22.10 13.85 1.86
CA LEU A 148 23.06 12.81 2.19
C LEU A 148 23.75 12.31 0.91
N ASP A 149 24.97 11.77 1.04
CA ASP A 149 25.60 11.08 -0.08
C ASP A 149 24.93 9.73 -0.36
N THR A 150 25.05 9.24 -1.59
CA THR A 150 24.35 8.02 -2.03
C THR A 150 24.84 6.78 -1.26
N ASP A 151 26.11 6.75 -0.83
CA ASP A 151 26.66 5.60 -0.12
C ASP A 151 26.19 5.58 1.33
N GLU A 152 26.10 6.73 1.99
CA GLU A 152 25.45 6.87 3.31
C GLU A 152 23.98 6.45 3.24
N ILE A 153 23.22 6.90 2.24
CA ILE A 153 21.82 6.47 2.03
C ILE A 153 21.74 4.94 1.93
N ARG A 154 22.59 4.31 1.10
CA ARG A 154 22.61 2.85 0.94
C ARG A 154 22.96 2.12 2.23
N GLN A 155 23.98 2.58 2.96
CA GLN A 155 24.42 1.95 4.21
C GLN A 155 23.34 2.03 5.28
N ARG A 156 22.72 3.20 5.46
CA ARG A 156 21.64 3.42 6.42
C ARG A 156 20.40 2.58 6.08
N LEU A 157 19.95 2.59 4.82
CA LEU A 157 18.82 1.77 4.39
C LEU A 157 19.13 0.26 4.47
N ALA A 158 20.38 -0.16 4.30
CA ALA A 158 20.77 -1.56 4.53
C ALA A 158 20.60 -1.97 5.99
N ARG A 159 20.99 -1.12 6.95
CA ARG A 159 20.75 -1.34 8.39
C ARG A 159 19.27 -1.43 8.72
N VAL A 160 18.47 -0.46 8.29
CA VAL A 160 17.00 -0.47 8.49
C VAL A 160 16.39 -1.78 8.02
N ARG A 161 16.72 -2.21 6.78
CA ARG A 161 16.18 -3.46 6.22
C ARG A 161 16.60 -4.69 7.04
N ALA A 162 17.87 -4.79 7.40
CA ALA A 162 18.39 -5.91 8.17
C ALA A 162 17.72 -6.01 9.56
N ASP A 163 17.62 -4.90 10.28
CA ASP A 163 17.04 -4.88 11.63
C ASP A 163 15.53 -5.13 11.59
N SER A 164 14.82 -4.51 10.64
CA SER A 164 13.37 -4.70 10.48
C SER A 164 13.04 -6.15 10.10
N HIS A 165 13.89 -6.81 9.32
CA HIS A 165 13.73 -8.22 8.98
C HIS A 165 13.71 -9.11 10.23
N VAL A 166 14.70 -8.96 11.10
CA VAL A 166 14.75 -9.73 12.36
C VAL A 166 13.52 -9.44 13.21
N LEU A 167 13.17 -8.16 13.37
CA LEU A 167 12.04 -7.76 14.21
C LEU A 167 10.70 -8.28 13.69
N ALA A 168 10.50 -8.36 12.37
CA ALA A 168 9.27 -8.86 11.78
C ALA A 168 9.08 -10.37 11.97
N ASP A 169 10.15 -11.14 12.16
CA ASP A 169 10.09 -12.60 12.34
C ASP A 169 10.23 -13.04 13.81
N LEU A 170 10.28 -12.08 14.75
CA LEU A 170 10.29 -12.34 16.18
C LEU A 170 9.03 -13.10 16.65
N PRO A 171 9.16 -14.09 17.55
CA PRO A 171 8.03 -14.92 18.01
C PRO A 171 6.96 -14.13 18.77
N GLU A 172 7.32 -12.98 19.34
CA GLU A 172 6.39 -12.08 20.02
C GLU A 172 5.37 -11.44 19.06
N ARG A 173 5.65 -11.43 17.75
CA ARG A 173 4.70 -11.00 16.70
C ARG A 173 3.74 -12.15 16.36
N ALA A 174 2.88 -12.48 17.31
CA ALA A 174 1.88 -13.52 17.16
C ALA A 174 0.81 -13.15 16.11
N TRP A 175 0.34 -14.16 15.38
CA TRP A 175 -0.82 -14.04 14.50
C TRP A 175 -2.09 -13.91 15.31
N THR A 176 -2.89 -12.89 14.98
CA THR A 176 -4.26 -12.73 15.48
C THR A 176 -5.25 -13.20 14.41
N LEU A 177 -6.30 -13.91 14.83
CA LEU A 177 -7.37 -14.38 13.96
C LEU A 177 -8.69 -13.82 14.47
N THR A 178 -9.50 -13.26 13.57
CA THR A 178 -10.81 -12.70 13.92
C THR A 178 -11.78 -12.79 12.75
N ASP A 179 -13.04 -13.07 13.04
CA ASP A 179 -14.14 -12.98 12.06
C ASP A 179 -14.79 -11.60 12.04
N GLN A 180 -14.42 -10.73 12.99
CA GLN A 180 -14.90 -9.35 13.07
C GLN A 180 -14.01 -8.40 12.27
N PRO A 181 -14.57 -7.32 11.70
CA PRO A 181 -13.79 -6.24 11.12
C PRO A 181 -12.79 -5.66 12.12
N VAL A 182 -11.55 -5.48 11.70
CA VAL A 182 -10.45 -4.99 12.54
C VAL A 182 -10.51 -3.48 12.63
N ASP A 183 -10.42 -2.94 13.85
CA ASP A 183 -10.16 -1.52 14.12
C ASP A 183 -8.64 -1.28 14.01
N VAL A 184 -8.18 -0.85 12.83
CA VAL A 184 -6.74 -0.75 12.56
C VAL A 184 -6.12 0.43 13.31
N SER A 185 -6.84 1.52 13.50
CA SER A 185 -6.39 2.67 14.31
C SER A 185 -6.20 2.35 15.78
N ALA A 186 -6.84 1.27 16.28
CA ALA A 186 -6.63 0.78 17.63
C ALA A 186 -5.45 -0.22 17.74
N ALA A 187 -4.89 -0.66 16.61
CA ALA A 187 -3.73 -1.55 16.60
C ALA A 187 -2.43 -0.77 16.86
N PRO A 188 -1.38 -1.43 17.38
CA PRO A 188 -0.04 -0.85 17.43
C PRO A 188 0.38 -0.23 16.09
N ASP A 189 1.00 0.96 16.15
CA ASP A 189 1.41 1.79 15.01
C ASP A 189 0.30 2.12 14.00
N GLU A 190 -0.98 1.98 14.41
CA GLU A 190 -2.15 2.16 13.55
C GLU A 190 -2.06 1.33 12.26
N THR A 191 -1.39 0.18 12.34
CA THR A 191 -1.01 -0.65 11.19
C THR A 191 -1.20 -2.13 11.49
N ILE A 192 -1.74 -2.85 10.51
CA ILE A 192 -1.77 -4.32 10.52
C ILE A 192 -1.23 -4.87 9.21
N PHE A 193 -0.74 -6.12 9.28
CA PHE A 193 -0.32 -6.92 8.15
C PHE A 193 -1.20 -8.16 8.01
N PRO A 194 -2.35 -8.06 7.32
CA PRO A 194 -3.17 -9.21 6.99
C PRO A 194 -2.41 -10.20 6.10
N GLY A 195 -2.68 -11.48 6.30
CA GLY A 195 -2.18 -12.56 5.44
C GLY A 195 -2.92 -12.62 4.10
N ALA A 196 -2.77 -13.74 3.42
CA ALA A 196 -3.26 -13.89 2.06
C ALA A 196 -4.79 -13.78 1.96
N ALA A 197 -5.26 -12.99 1.00
CA ALA A 197 -6.68 -12.86 0.65
C ALA A 197 -6.84 -12.44 -0.81
N ASP A 198 -7.95 -12.83 -1.42
CA ASP A 198 -8.39 -12.38 -2.74
C ASP A 198 -9.57 -11.39 -2.65
N LYS A 199 -10.27 -11.35 -1.51
CA LYS A 199 -11.44 -10.51 -1.27
C LYS A 199 -11.29 -9.77 0.04
N THR A 200 -11.26 -8.45 -0.02
CA THR A 200 -11.13 -7.58 1.17
C THR A 200 -12.06 -6.39 1.09
N VAL A 201 -12.25 -5.72 2.23
CA VAL A 201 -12.96 -4.46 2.31
C VAL A 201 -12.28 -3.55 3.33
N GLU A 202 -12.21 -2.27 3.00
CA GLU A 202 -12.12 -1.21 4.00
C GLU A 202 -13.44 -0.44 4.02
N PHE A 203 -13.93 -0.10 5.21
CA PHE A 203 -15.18 0.64 5.33
C PHE A 203 -15.17 1.60 6.52
N HIS A 204 -16.05 2.58 6.47
CA HIS A 204 -16.35 3.46 7.59
C HIS A 204 -17.57 2.94 8.36
N SER A 205 -17.34 2.58 9.61
CA SER A 205 -18.30 1.96 10.54
C SER A 205 -19.59 2.76 10.68
N ARG A 206 -19.52 4.09 10.72
CA ARG A 206 -20.70 4.97 10.89
C ARG A 206 -21.36 5.35 9.57
N LEU A 207 -20.56 5.75 8.57
CA LEU A 207 -21.09 6.30 7.31
C LEU A 207 -21.50 5.24 6.30
N GLY A 208 -21.05 3.99 6.47
CA GLY A 208 -21.39 2.89 5.57
C GLY A 208 -20.59 2.86 4.25
N ARG A 209 -19.78 3.90 3.98
CA ARG A 209 -18.86 3.94 2.83
C ARG A 209 -17.86 2.80 2.91
N ALA A 210 -17.63 2.13 1.79
CA ALA A 210 -16.76 0.97 1.70
C ALA A 210 -16.04 0.94 0.35
N MET A 211 -14.78 0.52 0.39
CA MET A 211 -13.99 0.12 -0.76
C MET A 211 -13.83 -1.41 -0.71
N VAL A 212 -14.51 -2.11 -1.61
CA VAL A 212 -14.48 -3.58 -1.71
C VAL A 212 -13.53 -3.96 -2.82
N TRP A 213 -12.64 -4.92 -2.55
CA TRP A 213 -11.67 -5.41 -3.51
C TRP A 213 -11.84 -6.89 -3.77
N TRP A 214 -11.62 -7.27 -5.04
CA TRP A 214 -11.40 -8.63 -5.47
C TRP A 214 -10.15 -8.71 -6.38
N THR A 215 -9.34 -9.73 -6.20
CA THR A 215 -8.20 -10.03 -7.07
C THR A 215 -8.32 -11.42 -7.69
N SER A 216 -7.96 -11.57 -8.97
CA SER A 216 -8.05 -12.87 -9.68
C SER A 216 -7.08 -13.94 -9.17
N ALA A 217 -6.08 -13.53 -8.38
CA ALA A 217 -5.25 -14.39 -7.55
C ALA A 217 -5.03 -13.68 -6.21
N PRO A 218 -4.95 -14.41 -5.08
CA PRO A 218 -4.78 -13.79 -3.78
C PRO A 218 -3.45 -13.02 -3.72
N SER A 219 -3.47 -11.85 -3.11
CA SER A 219 -2.22 -11.26 -2.62
C SER A 219 -1.73 -12.10 -1.45
N GLY A 220 -0.41 -12.32 -1.33
CA GLY A 220 0.18 -13.10 -0.24
C GLY A 220 0.10 -12.41 1.13
N ALA A 221 0.07 -11.07 1.16
CA ALA A 221 -0.09 -10.26 2.34
C ALA A 221 -0.52 -8.84 1.98
N PHE A 222 -1.01 -8.12 2.98
CA PHE A 222 -1.35 -6.71 2.87
C PHE A 222 -0.67 -5.90 3.97
N GLN A 223 -0.59 -4.60 3.75
CA GLN A 223 -0.26 -3.59 4.75
C GLN A 223 -1.44 -2.64 4.77
N ILE A 224 -2.11 -2.58 5.92
CA ILE A 224 -3.26 -1.71 6.12
C ILE A 224 -2.90 -0.72 7.19
N VAL A 225 -3.01 0.57 6.88
CA VAL A 225 -2.69 1.68 7.77
C VAL A 225 -3.90 2.58 7.88
N GLN A 226 -4.28 2.96 9.10
CA GLN A 226 -5.40 3.89 9.35
C GLN A 226 -5.01 4.89 10.43
N ARG A 227 -4.22 5.90 10.05
CA ARG A 227 -3.66 6.91 10.97
C ARG A 227 -4.66 8.04 11.20
N ARG A 228 -5.36 8.00 12.33
CA ARG A 228 -6.44 8.95 12.61
C ARG A 228 -5.93 10.38 12.76
N GLN A 229 -4.74 10.56 13.32
CA GLN A 229 -4.20 11.89 13.57
C GLN A 229 -3.97 12.68 12.28
N SER A 230 -3.41 12.04 11.25
CA SER A 230 -3.20 12.68 9.95
C SER A 230 -4.42 12.59 9.04
N GLY A 231 -5.24 11.56 9.20
CA GLY A 231 -6.35 11.23 8.29
C GLY A 231 -5.97 10.28 7.15
N TRP A 232 -4.74 9.78 7.18
CA TRP A 232 -4.18 8.93 6.13
C TRP A 232 -4.62 7.47 6.30
N VAL A 233 -5.14 6.90 5.21
CA VAL A 233 -5.48 5.48 5.08
C VAL A 233 -4.69 4.91 3.92
N ASN A 234 -4.07 3.76 4.14
CA ASN A 234 -3.42 2.99 3.08
C ASN A 234 -3.92 1.56 3.09
N TRP A 235 -4.29 1.09 1.91
CA TRP A 235 -4.47 -0.31 1.59
C TRP A 235 -3.38 -0.69 0.61
N GLY A 236 -2.48 -1.61 0.95
CA GLY A 236 -1.40 -2.02 0.06
C GLY A 236 -1.19 -3.53 0.03
N THR A 237 -0.86 -4.10 -1.14
CA THR A 237 -0.48 -5.52 -1.29
C THR A 237 0.97 -5.80 -0.91
N ASN A 238 1.36 -5.27 0.24
CA ASN A 238 2.72 -5.27 0.73
C ASN A 238 2.77 -6.08 2.03
N GLY A 239 3.68 -7.04 2.10
CA GLY A 239 3.98 -7.72 3.36
C GLY A 239 4.85 -6.85 4.27
N GLU A 240 5.14 -7.37 5.45
CA GLU A 240 6.09 -6.72 6.37
C GLU A 240 7.44 -6.46 5.71
N ASN A 241 8.01 -5.30 6.03
CA ASN A 241 9.30 -4.83 5.52
C ASN A 241 9.32 -4.71 3.98
N GLU A 242 8.30 -4.08 3.42
CA GLU A 242 8.24 -3.71 2.00
C GLU A 242 8.38 -4.89 1.03
N CYS A 243 7.83 -6.05 1.40
CA CYS A 243 7.86 -7.26 0.57
C CYS A 243 6.63 -7.30 -0.34
N PRO A 244 6.76 -7.08 -1.66
CA PRO A 244 5.61 -7.08 -2.56
C PRO A 244 4.99 -8.47 -2.69
N GLU A 245 3.66 -8.55 -2.60
CA GLU A 245 2.96 -9.82 -2.52
C GLU A 245 1.89 -10.06 -3.60
N LEU A 246 1.58 -9.06 -4.43
CA LEU A 246 0.63 -9.25 -5.55
C LEU A 246 1.34 -9.69 -6.83
N PRO A 247 0.99 -10.84 -7.43
CA PRO A 247 1.57 -11.22 -8.72
C PRO A 247 1.24 -10.22 -9.83
N VAL A 248 2.20 -9.97 -10.73
CA VAL A 248 2.00 -9.17 -11.94
C VAL A 248 0.93 -9.82 -12.83
N GLY A 249 0.10 -8.99 -13.48
CA GLY A 249 -0.96 -9.43 -14.39
C GLY A 249 -2.26 -9.84 -13.71
N VAL A 250 -2.31 -9.86 -12.37
CA VAL A 250 -3.55 -10.09 -11.61
C VAL A 250 -4.58 -9.02 -11.95
N GLU A 251 -5.82 -9.44 -12.24
CA GLU A 251 -6.94 -8.52 -12.36
C GLU A 251 -7.37 -8.08 -10.97
N ILE A 252 -7.45 -6.78 -10.76
CA ILE A 252 -7.97 -6.16 -9.55
C ILE A 252 -9.30 -5.53 -9.94
N LYS A 253 -10.39 -5.93 -9.29
CA LYS A 253 -11.69 -5.28 -9.44
C LYS A 253 -12.09 -4.67 -8.12
N THR A 254 -12.62 -3.47 -8.19
CA THR A 254 -12.90 -2.65 -7.02
C THR A 254 -14.30 -2.06 -7.13
N ALA A 255 -15.00 -2.00 -5.99
CA ALA A 255 -16.28 -1.33 -5.85
C ALA A 255 -16.21 -0.28 -4.73
N TYR A 256 -16.56 0.96 -5.03
CA TYR A 256 -16.67 2.03 -4.03
C TYR A 256 -18.12 2.48 -3.87
N GLY A 257 -18.64 2.46 -2.63
CA GLY A 257 -20.02 2.86 -2.36
C GLY A 257 -20.48 2.54 -0.95
N MET A 258 -21.79 2.60 -0.70
CA MET A 258 -22.37 2.33 0.62
C MET A 258 -22.55 0.82 0.84
N PHE A 259 -21.44 0.09 0.93
CA PHE A 259 -21.46 -1.38 0.94
C PHE A 259 -21.09 -2.03 2.28
N ARG A 260 -20.97 -1.27 3.39
CA ARG A 260 -20.57 -1.84 4.70
C ARG A 260 -21.29 -3.15 5.05
N ASP A 261 -22.61 -3.20 4.89
CA ASP A 261 -23.40 -4.36 5.31
C ASP A 261 -23.51 -5.44 4.22
N THR A 262 -23.19 -5.09 2.97
CA THR A 262 -23.37 -5.95 1.79
C THR A 262 -22.04 -6.29 1.09
N TRP A 263 -20.90 -5.91 1.65
CA TRP A 263 -19.61 -5.97 0.97
C TRP A 263 -19.24 -7.39 0.52
N ARG A 264 -19.64 -8.43 1.25
CA ARG A 264 -19.40 -9.82 0.87
C ARG A 264 -20.15 -10.20 -0.42
N ALA A 265 -21.39 -9.74 -0.56
CA ALA A 265 -22.17 -9.94 -1.77
C ALA A 265 -21.55 -9.15 -2.95
N VAL A 266 -21.09 -7.92 -2.69
CA VAL A 266 -20.37 -7.12 -3.69
C VAL A 266 -19.07 -7.80 -4.12
N ALA A 267 -18.26 -8.30 -3.18
CA ALA A 267 -17.03 -9.01 -3.48
C ALA A 267 -17.28 -10.28 -4.32
N ALA A 268 -18.36 -11.02 -4.04
CA ALA A 268 -18.77 -12.16 -4.84
C ALA A 268 -19.22 -11.76 -6.26
N GLN A 269 -19.85 -10.61 -6.43
CA GLN A 269 -20.21 -10.08 -7.75
C GLN A 269 -18.98 -9.62 -8.54
N LEU A 270 -17.96 -9.06 -7.87
CA LEU A 270 -16.72 -8.67 -8.54
C LEU A 270 -16.02 -9.88 -9.17
N GLU A 271 -16.12 -11.06 -8.57
CA GLU A 271 -15.53 -12.28 -9.15
C GLU A 271 -16.12 -12.63 -10.52
N THR A 272 -17.39 -12.31 -10.77
CA THR A 272 -18.05 -12.62 -12.04
C THR A 272 -17.76 -11.55 -13.11
N PRO A 273 -17.64 -11.94 -14.39
CA PRO A 273 -17.64 -10.98 -15.49
C PRO A 273 -18.99 -10.25 -15.59
N VAL A 274 -18.95 -8.94 -15.85
CA VAL A 274 -20.16 -8.17 -16.18
C VAL A 274 -20.78 -8.75 -17.45
N THR A 275 -22.03 -9.19 -17.37
CA THR A 275 -22.80 -9.67 -18.52
C THR A 275 -23.68 -8.53 -19.01
N VAL A 276 -23.45 -8.06 -20.24
CA VAL A 276 -24.31 -7.05 -20.90
C VAL A 276 -25.23 -7.78 -21.87
N ALA A 277 -26.53 -7.74 -21.61
CA ALA A 277 -27.54 -8.15 -22.58
C ALA A 277 -27.94 -6.94 -23.44
N VAL A 278 -27.82 -7.07 -24.76
CA VAL A 278 -28.38 -6.10 -25.71
C VAL A 278 -29.79 -6.59 -26.04
N PHE A 279 -30.80 -5.78 -25.73
CA PHE A 279 -32.16 -6.02 -26.16
C PHE A 279 -32.39 -5.24 -27.45
N ASP A 280 -32.80 -5.95 -28.51
CA ASP A 280 -33.31 -5.28 -29.70
C ASP A 280 -34.59 -4.55 -29.31
N VAL A 281 -34.66 -3.27 -29.66
CA VAL A 281 -35.87 -2.47 -29.51
C VAL A 281 -36.61 -2.59 -30.84
N ASP A 282 -37.73 -3.31 -30.84
CA ASP A 282 -38.65 -3.43 -31.97
C ASP A 282 -39.17 -2.06 -32.47
#